data_AF-A0A8X6UQN4-F1
#
_entry.id   AF-A0A8X6UQN4-F1
#
_cell.length_a   1.000
_cell.length_b   1.000
_cell.length_c   1.000
_cell.angle_alpha   90.00
_cell.angle_beta   90.00
_cell.angle_gamma   90.00
#
_symmetry.space_group_name_H-M   'P 1'
#
loop_
_entity.id
_entity.type
_entity.pdbx_description
1 polymer ?
#
loop_
_entity_poly.entity_id
_entity_poly.type
_entity_poly.pdbx_seq_one_letter_code
_entity_poly.pdbx_strand_id
1 'polypeptide(L)'
;MSSEDFPNFWKAALVLFVCGLGLLSCTLLTSLSCCCIRNVFRKSVFTVSGTVQAIAGILFMLGLLLYPAGWGSRRIQMVCSNRVGPYYIGDCSIGWTYYLAIVGTIVTFICSLLSIQAEVSTSSTKVQEGLIEGKNVICLI
;
A
#
# COMPACT_ATOMS: atom_id res chain seq x y z
N MET A 1 26.24 13.19 -6.05
CA MET A 1 25.26 13.05 -7.14
C MET A 1 24.30 14.23 -7.07
N SER A 2 24.54 15.23 -7.92
CA SER A 2 23.99 16.58 -7.81
C SER A 2 22.46 16.57 -7.96
N SER A 3 21.77 17.36 -7.14
CA SER A 3 20.31 17.51 -7.10
C SER A 3 19.67 17.94 -8.44
N GLU A 4 20.48 18.33 -9.42
CA GLU A 4 20.05 18.72 -10.77
C GLU A 4 19.70 17.51 -11.65
N ASP A 5 20.22 16.32 -11.35
CA ASP A 5 19.99 15.12 -12.15
C ASP A 5 18.70 14.39 -11.82
N PHE A 6 18.25 14.43 -10.57
CA PHE A 6 17.09 13.67 -10.10
C PHE A 6 16.18 14.54 -9.24
N PRO A 7 14.98 14.92 -9.73
CA PRO A 7 14.11 15.86 -9.05
C PRO A 7 13.68 15.33 -7.68
N ASN A 8 13.63 16.22 -6.69
CA ASN A 8 13.25 15.86 -5.31
C ASN A 8 11.86 15.21 -5.24
N PHE A 9 10.94 15.58 -6.13
CA PHE A 9 9.62 14.96 -6.27
C PHE A 9 9.69 13.46 -6.54
N TRP A 10 10.62 13.03 -7.40
CA TRP A 10 10.81 11.61 -7.72
C TRP A 10 11.50 10.85 -6.60
N LYS A 11 12.44 11.49 -5.88
CA LYS A 11 13.01 10.89 -4.67
C LYS A 11 11.93 10.68 -3.62
N ALA A 12 11.09 11.68 -3.40
CA ALA A 12 9.97 11.59 -2.47
C ALA A 12 8.98 10.49 -2.89
N ALA A 13 8.58 10.44 -4.17
CA ALA A 13 7.72 9.39 -4.70
C ALA A 13 8.32 7.99 -4.47
N LEU A 14 9.61 7.80 -4.78
CA LEU A 14 10.30 6.54 -4.57
C LEU A 14 10.33 6.12 -3.10
N VAL A 15 10.65 7.04 -2.20
CA VAL A 15 10.63 6.77 -0.75
C VAL A 15 9.22 6.37 -0.29
N LEU A 16 8.18 7.06 -0.75
CA LEU A 16 6.79 6.72 -0.40
C LEU A 16 6.38 5.34 -0.90
N PHE A 17 6.74 4.97 -2.14
CA PHE A 17 6.49 3.62 -2.66
C PHE A 17 7.27 2.54 -1.90
N VAL A 18 8.54 2.78 -1.58
CA VAL A 18 9.33 1.80 -0.81
C VAL A 18 8.75 1.62 0.60
N CYS A 19 8.39 2.71 1.27
CA CYS A 19 7.74 2.66 2.58
C CYS A 19 6.40 1.92 2.52
N GLY A 20 5.54 2.23 1.55
CA GLY A 20 4.26 1.53 1.37
C GLY A 20 4.44 0.03 1.10
N LEU A 21 5.41 -0.35 0.26
CA LEU A 21 5.72 -1.76 -0.02
C LEU A 21 6.26 -2.49 1.22
N GLY A 22 7.08 -1.82 2.03
CA GLY A 22 7.56 -2.34 3.31
C GLY A 22 6.39 -2.64 4.27
N LEU A 23 5.44 -1.71 4.39
CA LEU A 23 4.24 -1.90 5.22
C LEU A 23 3.37 -3.07 4.74
N LEU A 24 3.19 -3.23 3.43
CA LEU A 24 2.47 -4.38 2.86
C LEU A 24 3.22 -5.69 3.11
N SER A 25 4.55 -5.68 3.00
CA SER A 25 5.37 -6.86 3.30
C SER A 25 5.22 -7.28 4.77
N CYS A 26 5.24 -6.33 5.71
CA CYS A 26 4.96 -6.61 7.12
C CYS A 26 3.56 -7.21 7.32
N THR A 27 2.56 -6.72 6.59
CA THR A 27 1.20 -7.28 6.64
C THR A 27 1.16 -8.73 6.16
N LEU A 28 1.85 -9.04 5.06
CA LEU A 28 1.95 -10.42 4.54
C LEU A 28 2.64 -11.35 5.56
N LEU A 29 3.76 -10.92 6.14
CA LEU A 29 4.47 -11.68 7.18
C LEU A 29 3.58 -11.94 8.39
N THR A 30 2.77 -10.95 8.79
CA THR A 30 1.83 -11.09 9.90
C THR A 30 0.72 -12.09 9.55
N SER A 31 0.20 -12.03 8.32
CA SER A 31 -0.80 -13.00 7.83
C SER A 31 -0.26 -14.43 7.74
N LEU A 32 1.00 -14.62 7.31
CA LEU A 32 1.64 -15.94 7.31
C LEU A 32 1.85 -16.46 8.75
N SER A 33 2.19 -15.56 9.66
CA SER A 33 2.43 -15.89 11.08
C SER A 33 1.14 -16.19 11.85
N CYS A 34 -0.04 -15.76 11.38
CA CYS A 34 -1.34 -16.13 11.97
C CYS A 34 -1.55 -17.64 12.10
N CYS A 35 -0.97 -18.44 11.19
CA CYS A 35 -1.07 -19.89 11.21
C CYS A 35 -0.36 -20.52 12.44
N CYS A 36 0.65 -19.85 12.99
CA CYS A 36 1.43 -20.36 14.12
C CYS A 36 1.18 -19.57 15.42
N ILE A 37 0.73 -18.32 15.33
CA ILE A 37 0.56 -17.42 16.47
C ILE A 37 -0.80 -16.72 16.34
N ARG A 38 -1.83 -17.29 16.99
CA ARG A 38 -3.20 -16.73 16.98
C ARG A 38 -3.33 -15.41 17.76
N ASN A 39 -2.27 -14.98 18.46
CA ASN A 39 -2.31 -13.81 19.34
C ASN A 39 -0.99 -13.03 19.30
N VAL A 40 -0.90 -12.03 18.43
CA VAL A 40 0.15 -10.99 18.49
C VAL A 40 -0.50 -9.74 19.09
N PHE A 41 -0.09 -9.36 20.30
CA PHE A 41 -0.39 -8.03 20.88
C PHE A 41 -1.86 -7.66 21.18
N ARG A 42 -2.70 -8.61 21.65
CA ARG A 42 -3.97 -8.28 22.35
C ARG A 42 -5.04 -7.51 21.54
N LYS A 43 -4.81 -7.28 20.24
CA LYS A 43 -5.75 -6.76 19.23
C LYS A 43 -5.78 -7.74 18.05
N SER A 44 -6.91 -7.85 17.35
CA SER A 44 -7.04 -8.79 16.23
C SER A 44 -6.02 -8.46 15.14
N VAL A 45 -5.32 -9.50 14.65
CA VAL A 45 -4.34 -9.36 13.56
C VAL A 45 -4.97 -8.73 12.31
N PHE A 46 -6.28 -8.94 12.13
CA PHE A 46 -7.07 -8.38 11.02
C PHE A 46 -7.30 -6.85 11.13
N THR A 47 -7.42 -6.29 12.34
CA THR A 47 -7.52 -4.83 12.54
C THR A 47 -6.22 -4.14 12.16
N VAL A 48 -5.11 -4.74 12.61
CA VAL A 48 -3.78 -4.19 12.42
C VAL A 48 -3.39 -4.27 10.95
N SER A 49 -3.64 -5.41 10.28
CA SER A 49 -3.40 -5.56 8.86
C SER A 49 -4.24 -4.59 8.01
N GLY A 50 -5.53 -4.43 8.30
CA GLY A 50 -6.42 -3.54 7.56
C GLY A 50 -5.99 -2.07 7.66
N THR A 51 -5.59 -1.63 8.87
CA THR A 51 -5.11 -0.26 9.11
C THR A 51 -3.77 0.00 8.41
N VAL A 52 -2.83 -0.95 8.50
CA VAL A 52 -1.52 -0.85 7.83
C VAL A 52 -1.67 -0.83 6.30
N GLN A 53 -2.58 -1.64 5.75
CA GLN A 53 -2.91 -1.61 4.32
C GLN A 53 -3.50 -0.27 3.88
N ALA A 54 -4.38 0.34 4.68
CA ALA A 54 -4.92 1.67 4.39
C ALA A 54 -3.81 2.74 4.34
N ILE A 55 -2.90 2.73 5.32
CA ILE A 55 -1.76 3.65 5.36
C ILE A 55 -0.86 3.45 4.14
N ALA A 56 -0.54 2.19 3.79
CA ALA A 56 0.24 1.88 2.59
C ALA A 56 -0.43 2.38 1.31
N GLY A 57 -1.75 2.21 1.18
CA GLY A 57 -2.53 2.74 0.06
C GLY A 57 -2.46 4.26 -0.08
N ILE A 58 -2.52 4.99 1.04
CA ILE A 58 -2.36 6.46 1.05
C ILE A 58 -0.95 6.86 0.60
N LEU A 59 0.09 6.16 1.07
CA LEU A 59 1.46 6.41 0.64
C LEU A 59 1.66 6.18 -0.86
N PHE A 60 1.05 5.13 -1.41
CA PHE A 60 1.07 4.86 -2.85
C PHE A 60 0.32 5.92 -3.66
N MET A 61 -0.84 6.39 -3.17
CA MET A 61 -1.56 7.50 -3.80
C MET A 61 -0.71 8.77 -3.85
N LEU A 62 -0.03 9.12 -2.75
CA LEU A 62 0.87 10.28 -2.72
C LEU A 62 2.06 10.10 -3.67
N GLY A 63 2.64 8.90 -3.73
CA GLY A 63 3.70 8.57 -4.68
C GLY A 63 3.25 8.69 -6.13
N LEU A 64 2.03 8.22 -6.45
CA LEU A 64 1.40 8.33 -7.77
C LEU A 64 1.15 9.78 -8.17
N LEU A 65 0.82 10.67 -7.23
CA LEU A 65 0.63 12.11 -7.50
C LEU A 65 1.97 12.85 -7.66
N LEU A 66 2.99 12.49 -6.88
CA LEU A 66 4.31 13.13 -6.94
C LEU A 66 5.10 12.75 -8.20
N TYR A 67 4.86 11.55 -8.75
CA TYR A 67 5.51 11.08 -9.97
C TYR A 67 5.26 12.01 -11.19
N PRO A 68 4.01 12.36 -11.56
CA PRO A 68 3.71 13.29 -12.64
C PRO A 68 4.06 14.74 -12.32
N ALA A 69 4.08 15.13 -11.04
CA ALA A 69 4.57 16.44 -10.63
C ALA A 69 6.06 16.63 -10.97
N GLY A 70 6.86 15.57 -10.95
CA GLY A 70 8.27 15.61 -11.33
C GLY A 70 8.54 15.63 -12.84
N TRP A 71 7.51 15.54 -13.70
CA TRP A 71 7.68 15.54 -15.16
C TRP A 71 8.20 16.86 -15.72
N GLY A 72 7.98 17.97 -15.03
CA GLY A 72 8.53 19.29 -15.42
C GLY A 72 10.04 19.44 -15.24
N SER A 73 10.79 18.36 -14.95
CA SER A 73 12.24 18.42 -14.82
C SER A 73 12.94 18.57 -16.18
N ARG A 74 14.05 19.31 -16.20
CA ARG A 74 14.84 19.58 -17.41
C ARG A 74 15.28 18.29 -18.13
N ARG A 75 15.51 17.22 -17.37
CA ARG A 75 15.81 15.87 -17.89
C ARG A 75 14.73 15.36 -18.83
N ILE A 76 13.46 15.44 -18.45
CA ILE A 76 12.36 14.95 -19.29
C ILE A 76 12.10 15.91 -20.45
N GLN A 77 12.21 17.22 -20.24
CA GLN A 77 12.07 18.19 -21.33
C GLN A 77 13.08 17.96 -22.46
N MET A 78 14.29 17.47 -22.15
CA MET A 78 15.28 17.10 -23.17
C MET A 78 14.91 15.83 -23.97
N VAL A 79 14.16 14.89 -23.37
CA VAL A 79 13.80 13.60 -24.01
C VAL A 79 12.45 13.68 -24.72
N CYS A 80 11.48 14.34 -24.10
CA CYS A 80 10.06 14.31 -24.48
C CYS A 80 9.55 15.65 -25.05
N SER A 81 10.46 16.56 -25.42
CA SER A 81 10.22 17.93 -25.93
C SER A 81 10.17 19.03 -24.86
N ASN A 82 10.59 20.24 -25.24
CA ASN A 82 10.71 21.41 -24.35
C ASN A 82 9.36 21.97 -23.87
N ARG A 83 8.24 21.39 -24.32
CA ARG A 83 6.88 21.75 -23.90
C ARG A 83 6.34 20.90 -22.75
N VAL A 84 7.12 19.95 -22.24
CA VAL A 84 6.71 19.10 -21.10
C VAL A 84 6.64 19.92 -19.81
N GLY A 85 5.54 19.76 -19.08
CA GLY A 85 5.28 20.43 -17.81
C GLY A 85 4.86 19.45 -16.71
N PRO A 86 4.73 19.90 -15.46
CA PRO A 86 4.14 19.09 -14.39
C PRO A 86 2.73 18.65 -14.82
N TYR A 87 2.42 17.35 -14.71
CA TYR A 87 1.18 16.71 -15.20
C TYR A 87 0.92 16.78 -16.71
N TYR A 88 1.82 17.36 -17.51
CA TYR A 88 1.69 17.45 -18.96
C TYR A 88 2.86 16.74 -19.65
N ILE A 89 2.62 15.51 -20.08
CA ILE A 89 3.52 14.77 -20.95
C ILE A 89 3.21 15.22 -22.39
N GLY A 90 4.18 15.81 -23.07
CA GLY A 90 4.07 16.29 -24.44
C GLY A 90 4.00 15.12 -25.43
N ASP A 91 5.08 14.87 -26.16
CA ASP A 91 5.11 13.85 -27.24
C ASP A 91 5.43 12.42 -26.74
N CYS A 92 5.58 12.24 -25.43
CA CYS A 92 5.86 10.92 -24.82
C CYS A 92 4.58 10.18 -24.41
N SER A 93 4.70 8.88 -24.19
CA SER A 93 3.62 8.06 -23.64
C SER A 93 4.03 7.46 -22.29
N ILE A 94 3.06 7.33 -21.39
CA ILE A 94 3.26 6.71 -20.08
C ILE A 94 3.39 5.19 -20.25
N GLY A 95 4.39 4.59 -19.60
CA GLY A 95 4.59 3.14 -19.62
C GLY A 95 3.57 2.37 -18.77
N TRP A 96 3.41 1.07 -19.08
CA TRP A 96 2.52 0.15 -18.38
C TRP A 96 2.72 0.08 -16.85
N THR A 97 3.95 0.30 -16.37
CA THR A 97 4.29 0.27 -14.95
C THR A 97 3.50 1.27 -14.12
N TYR A 98 3.20 2.46 -14.67
CA TYR A 98 2.40 3.45 -13.98
C TYR A 98 0.94 3.00 -13.83
N TYR A 99 0.37 2.39 -14.87
CA TYR A 99 -0.97 1.80 -14.81
C TYR A 99 -1.04 0.65 -13.80
N LEU A 100 -0.01 -0.21 -13.76
CA LEU A 100 0.10 -1.27 -12.76
C LEU A 100 0.18 -0.72 -11.33
N ALA A 101 0.86 0.41 -11.12
CA ALA A 101 0.92 1.07 -9.81
C ALA A 101 -0.46 1.62 -9.38
N ILE A 102 -1.24 2.18 -10.31
CA ILE A 102 -2.63 2.60 -10.04
C ILE A 102 -3.49 1.40 -9.65
N VAL A 103 -3.46 0.33 -10.45
CA VAL A 103 -4.22 -0.89 -10.17
C VAL A 103 -3.81 -1.49 -8.83
N GLY A 104 -2.52 -1.59 -8.54
CA GLY A 104 -2.00 -2.09 -7.26
C GLY A 104 -2.46 -1.25 -6.07
N THR A 105 -2.57 0.06 -6.23
CA THR A 105 -3.09 0.96 -5.19
C THR A 105 -4.57 0.71 -4.92
N ILE A 106 -5.39 0.57 -5.97
CA ILE A 106 -6.82 0.23 -5.85
C ILE A 106 -7.00 -1.12 -5.15
N VAL A 107 -6.24 -2.13 -5.57
CA VAL A 107 -6.27 -3.47 -4.96
C VAL A 107 -5.90 -3.39 -3.47
N THR A 108 -4.92 -2.55 -3.11
CA THR A 108 -4.53 -2.35 -1.71
C THR A 108 -5.67 -1.78 -0.87
N PHE A 109 -6.43 -0.81 -1.39
CA PHE A 109 -7.60 -0.27 -0.70
C PHE A 109 -8.72 -1.31 -0.56
N ILE A 110 -8.97 -2.10 -1.61
CA ILE A 110 -9.95 -3.20 -1.55
C ILE A 110 -9.54 -4.21 -0.46
N CYS A 111 -8.26 -4.60 -0.42
CA CYS A 111 -7.74 -5.49 0.63
C CYS A 111 -7.93 -4.91 2.05
N SER A 112 -7.73 -3.60 2.23
CA SER A 112 -7.97 -2.93 3.50
C SER A 112 -9.44 -3.01 3.93
N LEU A 113 -10.37 -2.72 3.01
CA LEU A 113 -11.82 -2.81 3.27
C LEU A 113 -12.25 -4.25 3.59
N LEU A 114 -11.71 -5.23 2.88
CA LEU A 114 -11.98 -6.64 3.13
C LEU A 114 -11.44 -7.09 4.49
N SER A 115 -10.24 -6.63 4.88
CA SER A 115 -9.66 -6.95 6.19
C SER A 115 -10.50 -6.42 7.35
N ILE A 116 -11.03 -5.20 7.23
CA ILE A 116 -11.93 -4.61 8.24
C ILE A 116 -13.26 -5.38 8.31
N GLN A 117 -13.84 -5.75 7.16
CA GLN A 117 -15.08 -6.54 7.13
C GLN A 117 -14.88 -7.95 7.71
N ALA A 118 -13.72 -8.57 7.44
CA ALA A 118 -13.36 -9.87 8.02
C ALA A 118 -13.21 -9.79 9.54
N GLU A 119 -12.62 -8.70 10.05
CA GLU A 119 -12.55 -8.43 11.48
C GLU A 119 -13.95 -8.31 12.09
N VAL A 120 -14.82 -7.44 11.55
CA VAL A 120 -16.18 -7.22 12.08
C VAL A 120 -16.97 -8.53 12.15
N SER A 121 -16.79 -9.40 11.16
CA SER A 121 -17.42 -10.72 11.13
C SER A 121 -16.84 -11.66 12.19
N THR A 122 -15.53 -11.60 12.42
CA THR A 122 -14.82 -12.45 13.38
C THR A 122 -14.97 -11.98 14.83
N SER A 123 -15.07 -10.66 15.06
CA SER A 123 -15.20 -10.05 16.38
C SER A 123 -16.63 -10.10 16.94
N SER A 124 -17.54 -10.80 16.26
CA SER A 124 -18.92 -10.97 16.72
C SER A 124 -18.94 -11.62 18.10
N THR A 125 -19.69 -11.03 19.03
CA THR A 125 -19.77 -11.44 20.45
C THR A 125 -20.08 -12.92 20.60
N LYS A 126 -20.85 -13.52 19.69
CA LYS A 126 -21.17 -14.96 19.65
C LYS A 126 -19.92 -15.85 19.47
N VAL A 127 -18.94 -15.41 18.69
CA VAL A 127 -17.67 -16.13 18.47
C VAL A 127 -16.77 -15.97 19.70
N GLN A 128 -16.72 -14.76 20.27
CA GLN A 128 -16.01 -14.49 21.53
C GLN A 128 -16.58 -15.28 22.71
N GLU A 129 -17.90 -15.38 22.83
CA GLU A 129 -18.57 -16.17 23.88
C GLU A 129 -18.24 -17.65 23.76
N GLY A 130 -18.26 -18.22 22.54
CA GLY A 130 -17.82 -19.60 22.32
C GLY A 130 -16.34 -19.85 22.66
N LEU A 131 -15.48 -18.83 22.55
CA LEU A 131 -14.08 -18.88 22.99
C LEU A 131 -13.94 -18.84 24.52
N ILE A 132 -14.77 -18.03 25.20
CA ILE A 132 -14.78 -17.89 26.66
C ILE A 132 -15.41 -19.12 27.32
N GLU A 133 -16.38 -19.76 26.66
CA GLU A 133 -17.07 -20.96 27.12
C GLU A 133 -16.23 -22.25 26.94
N GLY A 134 -14.94 -22.12 26.63
CA GLY A 134 -13.99 -23.24 26.62
C GLY A 134 -14.08 -24.15 25.39
N LYS A 135 -14.80 -23.74 24.33
CA LYS A 135 -14.83 -24.47 23.06
C LYS A 135 -13.49 -24.26 22.35
N ASN A 136 -12.57 -25.21 22.55
CA ASN A 136 -11.24 -25.20 21.94
C ASN A 136 -11.36 -24.99 20.42
N VAL A 137 -10.87 -23.83 19.97
CA VAL A 137 -10.78 -23.49 18.54
C VAL A 137 -9.66 -24.32 17.94
N ILE A 138 -10.07 -25.46 17.38
CA ILE A 138 -9.25 -26.32 16.54
C ILE A 138 -8.70 -25.46 15.40
N CYS A 139 -7.40 -25.59 15.14
CA CYS A 139 -6.74 -24.95 14.01
C CYS A 139 -7.40 -25.47 12.73
N LEU A 140 -8.17 -24.63 12.02
CA LEU A 140 -8.62 -24.95 10.68
C LEU A 140 -7.40 -24.84 9.75
N ILE A 141 -6.83 -25.99 9.43
CA ILE A 141 -6.01 -26.22 8.23
C ILE A 141 -6.96 -26.27 7.03
#